data_AF-A0A2T8FEW6-F1
#
_entry.id   AF-A0A2T8FEW6-F1
#
_cell.length_a   1.000
_cell.length_b   1.000
_cell.length_c   1.000
_cell.angle_alpha   90.00
_cell.angle_beta   90.00
_cell.angle_gamma   90.00
#
_symmetry.space_group_name_H-M   'P 1'
#
loop_
_entity.id
_entity.type
_entity.pdbx_description
1 polymer ?
#
loop_
_entity_poly.entity_id
_entity_poly.type
_entity_poly.pdbx_seq_one_letter_code
_entity_poly.pdbx_strand_id
1 'polypeptide(L)'
;MSHYGNTPQDPYGQSGQNPYGQQPDYSQQQPAYYGGIGQQPPKKGFFGALFDFGFNTFITPMVVKVVYVIGLVAMVLAFFVLLVGAFSQDAMSGIAVLILGPIVLLLYLCLFRMMLEFYVAVVRMSEDIHERLPRS
;
A
#
# COMPACT_ATOMS: atom_id res chain seq x y z
N MET A 1 -6.57 -80.66 8.92
CA MET A 1 -7.95 -80.85 8.41
C MET A 1 -8.72 -79.57 8.72
N SER A 2 -8.81 -78.66 7.75
CA SER A 2 -9.96 -78.48 6.83
C SER A 2 -11.04 -77.64 7.52
N HIS A 3 -11.16 -76.34 7.18
CA HIS A 3 -12.26 -75.76 6.36
C HIS A 3 -13.64 -75.95 7.04
N TYR A 4 -14.43 -74.93 7.35
CA TYR A 4 -15.10 -73.90 6.52
C TYR A 4 -15.34 -72.64 7.39
N GLY A 5 -15.40 -71.37 6.95
CA GLY A 5 -15.83 -70.81 5.67
C GLY A 5 -17.33 -70.55 5.67
N ASN A 6 -17.80 -69.35 6.06
CA ASN A 6 -18.99 -68.71 5.45
C ASN A 6 -19.22 -67.25 5.93
N THR A 7 -18.92 -66.29 5.06
CA THR A 7 -19.76 -65.11 4.78
C THR A 7 -20.98 -65.59 3.97
N PRO A 8 -22.19 -64.98 4.05
CA PRO A 8 -22.52 -63.80 3.22
C PRO A 8 -23.63 -62.91 3.89
N GLN A 9 -24.09 -61.73 3.46
CA GLN A 9 -24.22 -61.07 2.17
C GLN A 9 -24.24 -59.55 2.42
N ASP A 10 -23.44 -58.79 1.66
CA ASP A 10 -23.92 -57.52 1.14
C ASP A 10 -24.90 -57.81 0.00
N PRO A 11 -26.00 -57.05 -0.10
CA PRO A 11 -26.53 -56.77 -1.42
C PRO A 11 -26.90 -55.29 -1.60
N TYR A 12 -26.06 -54.61 -2.38
CA TYR A 12 -26.39 -53.63 -3.44
C TYR A 12 -27.32 -52.44 -3.07
N GLY A 13 -27.01 -51.18 -3.40
CA GLY A 13 -26.14 -50.67 -4.45
C GLY A 13 -25.84 -49.18 -4.26
N GLN A 14 -24.67 -48.78 -4.73
CA GLN A 14 -24.47 -48.05 -6.00
C GLN A 14 -24.65 -46.53 -5.83
N SER A 15 -23.56 -45.77 -5.69
CA SER A 15 -22.58 -45.37 -6.72
C SER A 15 -23.08 -44.23 -7.61
N GLY A 16 -22.57 -43.03 -7.31
CA GLY A 16 -22.43 -41.93 -8.25
C GLY A 16 -21.06 -41.29 -8.06
N GLN A 17 -20.04 -41.84 -8.75
CA GLN A 17 -18.74 -41.19 -8.99
C GLN A 17 -18.88 -40.21 -10.16
N ASN A 18 -18.26 -39.01 -10.05
CA ASN A 18 -17.23 -38.49 -10.99
C ASN A 18 -16.90 -36.99 -10.76
N PRO A 19 -15.76 -36.44 -11.26
CA PRO A 19 -14.45 -36.49 -10.61
C PRO A 19 -13.71 -35.12 -10.68
N TYR A 20 -12.41 -35.08 -10.33
CA TYR A 20 -11.42 -33.99 -10.51
C TYR A 20 -11.08 -33.13 -9.28
N GLY A 21 -9.90 -33.44 -8.69
CA GLY A 21 -8.99 -32.45 -8.09
C GLY A 21 -9.04 -32.24 -6.58
N GLN A 22 -8.47 -33.16 -5.80
CA GLN A 22 -8.12 -32.89 -4.41
C GLN A 22 -6.94 -31.90 -4.36
N GLN A 23 -7.16 -30.69 -3.87
CA GLN A 23 -6.08 -29.74 -3.57
C GLN A 23 -5.46 -30.09 -2.20
N PRO A 24 -4.12 -30.24 -2.11
CA PRO A 24 -3.44 -30.39 -0.82
C PRO A 24 -3.49 -29.09 -0.02
N ASP A 25 -3.99 -29.19 1.21
CA ASP A 25 -3.94 -28.15 2.24
C ASP A 25 -2.49 -27.98 2.70
N TYR A 26 -1.83 -26.93 2.20
CA TYR A 26 -0.54 -26.49 2.74
C TYR A 26 -0.79 -25.52 3.90
N SER A 27 -1.25 -26.05 5.04
CA SER A 27 -1.06 -25.40 6.33
C SER A 27 0.45 -25.44 6.65
N GLN A 28 1.19 -24.45 6.14
CA GLN A 28 2.62 -24.33 6.42
C GLN A 28 2.84 -24.14 7.92
N GLN A 29 3.48 -25.15 8.50
CA GLN A 29 4.00 -25.20 9.86
C GLN A 29 4.94 -24.00 10.09
N GLN A 30 4.57 -23.12 11.01
CA GLN A 30 5.47 -22.09 11.53
C GLN A 30 6.54 -22.76 12.42
N PRO A 31 7.85 -22.61 12.15
CA PRO A 31 8.87 -23.09 13.07
C PRO A 31 8.89 -22.22 14.33
N ALA A 32 8.81 -22.86 15.49
CA ALA A 32 8.97 -22.23 16.79
C ALA A 32 10.40 -21.70 16.95
N TYR A 33 10.57 -20.37 16.87
CA TYR A 33 11.86 -19.74 17.11
C TYR A 33 12.08 -19.54 18.61
N TYR A 34 13.13 -20.20 19.10
CA TYR A 34 13.61 -20.25 20.47
C TYR A 34 13.97 -18.85 21.00
N GLY A 35 13.67 -18.60 22.28
CA GLY A 35 13.78 -17.32 22.95
C GLY A 35 15.17 -16.67 22.84
N GLY A 36 15.19 -15.49 22.23
CA GLY A 36 16.16 -14.44 22.47
C GLY A 36 15.37 -13.15 22.65
N ILE A 37 15.61 -12.44 23.75
CA ILE A 37 15.14 -11.07 24.02
C ILE A 37 15.77 -10.08 23.04
N GLY A 38 15.55 -10.28 21.74
CA GLY A 38 15.68 -9.25 20.74
C GLY A 38 14.40 -8.44 20.78
N GLN A 39 14.40 -7.35 21.57
CA GLN A 39 13.39 -6.32 21.43
C GLN A 39 13.37 -5.92 19.95
N GLN A 40 12.33 -6.31 19.21
CA GLN A 40 12.06 -5.66 17.93
C GLN A 40 11.98 -4.17 18.27
N PRO A 41 12.86 -3.33 17.71
CA PRO A 41 12.84 -1.92 18.05
C PRO A 41 11.41 -1.43 17.79
N PRO A 42 10.80 -0.72 18.75
CA PRO A 42 9.41 -0.31 18.64
C PRO A 42 9.24 0.39 17.30
N LYS A 43 8.35 -0.14 16.44
CA LYS A 43 8.01 0.49 15.15
C LYS A 43 7.60 1.93 15.46
N LYS A 44 8.48 2.88 15.15
CA LYS A 44 8.26 4.30 15.43
C LYS A 44 6.94 4.70 14.76
N GLY A 45 6.01 5.26 15.54
CA GLY A 45 4.72 5.69 15.01
C GLY A 45 4.91 6.71 13.89
N PHE A 46 3.95 6.78 12.96
CA PHE A 46 3.98 7.63 11.77
C PHE A 46 4.40 9.09 12.07
N PHE A 47 3.90 9.67 13.16
CA PHE A 47 4.25 11.02 13.61
C PHE A 47 5.67 11.13 14.19
N GLY A 48 6.14 10.13 14.94
CA GLY A 48 7.51 10.10 15.46
C GLY A 48 8.57 9.89 14.37
N ALA A 49 8.17 9.27 13.26
CA ALA A 49 8.95 9.11 12.05
C ALA A 49 9.00 10.40 11.19
N LEU A 50 7.89 11.16 11.11
CA LEU A 50 7.84 12.47 10.44
C LEU A 50 8.76 13.52 11.07
N PHE A 51 8.90 13.51 12.40
CA PHE A 51 9.79 14.44 13.13
C PHE A 51 11.17 13.82 13.43
N ASP A 52 11.57 12.78 12.70
CA ASP A 52 12.90 12.18 12.83
C ASP A 52 13.95 12.95 12.02
N PHE A 53 14.41 14.09 12.56
CA PHE A 53 15.44 14.93 11.94
C PHE A 53 16.82 14.25 11.81
N GLY A 54 16.97 13.03 12.33
CA GLY A 54 18.21 12.24 12.26
C GLY A 54 18.30 11.30 11.04
N PHE A 55 17.26 11.18 10.21
CA PHE A 55 17.23 10.33 8.99
C PHE A 55 17.68 8.86 9.17
N ASN A 56 17.64 8.31 10.39
CA ASN A 56 18.11 6.94 10.68
C ASN A 56 17.20 5.83 10.11
N THR A 57 16.15 6.15 9.36
CA THR A 57 15.26 5.17 8.74
C THR A 57 14.83 5.65 7.36
N PHE A 58 14.97 4.78 6.34
CA PHE A 58 14.50 5.01 4.98
C PHE A 58 12.96 4.93 4.94
N ILE A 59 12.29 6.05 5.27
CA ILE A 59 10.82 6.15 5.38
C ILE A 59 10.23 6.87 4.15
N THR A 60 11.05 7.12 3.13
CA THR A 60 10.70 7.91 1.95
C THR A 60 9.35 7.54 1.31
N PRO A 61 8.95 6.26 1.13
CA PRO A 61 7.63 5.94 0.56
C PRO A 61 6.44 6.28 1.48
N MET A 62 6.62 6.31 2.80
CA MET A 62 5.56 6.74 3.74
C MET A 62 5.44 8.26 3.81
N VAL A 63 6.55 8.99 3.76
CA VAL A 63 6.56 10.46 3.81
C VAL A 63 5.83 11.06 2.61
N VAL A 64 6.03 10.49 1.40
CA VAL A 64 5.38 10.99 0.17
C VAL A 64 3.86 11.01 0.28
N LYS A 65 3.24 10.02 0.92
CA LYS A 65 1.77 9.99 1.10
C LYS A 65 1.26 11.18 1.89
N VAL A 66 1.99 11.62 2.91
CA VAL A 66 1.56 12.76 3.74
C VAL A 66 1.94 14.09 3.12
N VAL A 67 3.07 14.16 2.42
CA VAL A 67 3.37 15.32 1.57
C VAL A 67 2.27 15.50 0.51
N TYR A 68 1.74 14.43 -0.07
CA TYR A 68 0.62 14.51 -1.01
C TYR A 68 -0.61 15.17 -0.38
N VAL A 69 -1.05 14.66 0.78
CA VAL A 69 -2.25 15.18 1.47
C VAL A 69 -2.05 16.64 1.89
N ILE A 70 -0.90 16.97 2.49
CA ILE A 70 -0.59 18.35 2.91
C ILE A 70 -0.55 19.27 1.70
N GLY A 71 0.15 18.88 0.63
CA GLY A 71 0.24 19.67 -0.60
C GLY A 71 -1.11 19.90 -1.26
N LEU A 72 -1.96 18.88 -1.31
CA LEU A 72 -3.32 18.98 -1.83
C LEU A 72 -4.14 20.00 -1.03
N VAL A 73 -4.16 19.86 0.30
CA VAL A 73 -4.89 20.78 1.18
C VAL A 73 -4.36 22.20 1.06
N ALA A 74 -3.03 22.37 1.05
CA ALA A 74 -2.39 23.68 0.93
C ALA A 74 -2.73 24.37 -0.40
N MET A 75 -2.71 23.65 -1.53
CA MET A 75 -3.08 24.22 -2.83
C MET A 75 -4.55 24.63 -2.90
N VAL A 76 -5.45 23.81 -2.34
CA VAL A 76 -6.88 24.15 -2.28
C VAL A 76 -7.11 25.40 -1.41
N LEU A 77 -6.47 25.47 -0.23
CA LEU A 77 -6.55 26.65 0.62
C LEU A 77 -5.97 27.90 -0.04
N ALA A 78 -4.83 27.77 -0.71
CA ALA A 78 -4.22 28.87 -1.46
C ALA A 78 -5.15 29.39 -2.57
N PHE A 79 -5.83 28.50 -3.28
CA PHE A 79 -6.85 28.89 -4.25
C PHE A 79 -7.96 29.72 -3.61
N PHE A 80 -8.50 29.31 -2.46
CA PHE A 80 -9.54 30.09 -1.77
C PHE A 80 -9.05 31.45 -1.29
N VAL A 81 -7.82 31.54 -0.76
CA VAL A 81 -7.20 32.82 -0.38
C VAL A 81 -7.09 33.75 -1.58
N LEU A 82 -6.61 33.24 -2.72
CA LEU A 82 -6.50 34.01 -3.97
C LEU A 82 -7.87 34.43 -4.49
N LEU A 83 -8.88 33.55 -4.40
CA LEU A 83 -10.25 33.84 -4.85
C LEU A 83 -10.86 34.99 -4.04
N VAL A 84 -10.80 34.93 -2.70
CA VAL A 84 -11.30 36.00 -1.84
C VAL A 84 -10.51 37.29 -2.03
N GLY A 85 -9.18 37.18 -2.17
CA GLY A 85 -8.32 38.32 -2.45
C GLY A 85 -8.62 39.00 -3.78
N ALA A 86 -8.98 38.24 -4.82
CA ALA A 86 -9.37 38.79 -6.11
C ALA A 86 -10.69 39.56 -6.04
N PHE A 87 -11.73 38.99 -5.42
CA PHE A 87 -13.01 39.70 -5.23
C PHE A 87 -12.89 40.95 -4.35
N SER A 88 -11.86 41.03 -3.51
CA SER A 88 -11.58 42.21 -2.70
C SER A 88 -10.97 43.37 -3.51
N GLN A 89 -10.45 43.11 -4.72
CA GLN A 89 -9.94 44.14 -5.63
C GLN A 89 -11.06 44.66 -6.53
N ASP A 90 -11.73 43.77 -7.26
CA ASP A 90 -12.85 44.09 -8.14
C ASP A 90 -13.60 42.82 -8.58
N ALA A 91 -14.80 42.98 -9.14
CA ALA A 91 -15.62 41.86 -9.56
C ALA A 91 -15.05 41.10 -10.77
N MET A 92 -14.37 41.78 -11.69
CA MET A 92 -13.85 41.17 -12.92
C MET A 92 -12.70 40.20 -12.59
N SER A 93 -11.77 40.64 -11.74
CA SER A 93 -10.66 39.81 -11.28
C SER A 93 -11.14 38.60 -10.47
N GLY A 94 -12.13 38.77 -9.58
CA GLY A 94 -12.78 37.67 -8.88
C GLY A 94 -13.41 36.63 -9.82
N ILE A 95 -14.15 37.07 -10.84
CA ILE A 95 -14.75 36.17 -11.85
C ILE A 95 -13.67 35.45 -12.67
N ALA A 96 -12.59 36.16 -13.05
CA ALA A 96 -11.48 35.56 -13.77
C ALA A 96 -10.83 34.42 -12.96
N VAL A 97 -10.57 34.63 -11.67
CA VAL A 97 -10.01 33.59 -10.78
C VAL A 97 -11.02 32.47 -10.52
N LEU A 98 -12.32 32.76 -10.42
CA LEU A 98 -13.35 31.74 -10.26
C LEU A 98 -13.41 30.76 -11.44
N ILE A 99 -13.25 31.25 -12.67
CA ILE A 99 -13.35 30.43 -13.90
C ILE A 99 -12.01 29.78 -14.23
N LEU A 100 -10.92 30.56 -14.25
CA LEU A 100 -9.59 30.06 -14.65
C LEU A 100 -8.87 29.34 -13.51
N GLY A 101 -9.11 29.75 -12.27
CA GLY A 101 -8.41 29.22 -11.10
C GLY A 101 -8.59 27.71 -10.90
N PRO A 102 -9.78 27.11 -11.05
CA PRO A 102 -9.94 25.66 -10.99
C PRO A 102 -9.12 24.91 -12.05
N ILE A 103 -9.03 25.45 -13.27
CA ILE A 103 -8.25 24.85 -14.37
C ILE A 103 -6.76 24.87 -13.99
N VAL A 104 -6.27 26.02 -13.52
CA VAL A 104 -4.89 26.19 -13.07
C VAL A 104 -4.59 25.29 -11.86
N LEU A 105 -5.48 25.24 -10.88
CA LEU A 105 -5.36 24.39 -9.69
C LEU A 105 -5.26 22.91 -10.06
N LEU A 106 -6.13 22.43 -10.97
CA LEU A 106 -6.08 21.05 -11.46
C LEU A 106 -4.76 20.75 -12.19
N LEU A 107 -4.27 21.69 -12.99
CA LEU A 107 -2.96 21.54 -13.64
C LEU A 107 -1.84 21.41 -12.60
N TYR A 108 -1.81 22.27 -11.58
CA TYR A 108 -0.84 22.18 -10.48
C TYR A 108 -0.95 20.87 -9.70
N LEU A 109 -2.17 20.41 -9.37
CA LEU A 109 -2.39 19.13 -8.70
C LEU A 109 -1.91 17.94 -9.54
N CYS A 110 -2.12 17.99 -10.86
CA CYS A 110 -1.65 16.97 -11.80
C CYS A 110 -0.12 16.92 -11.86
N LEU A 111 0.53 18.09 -12.00
CA LEU A 111 1.99 18.19 -11.99
C LEU A 111 2.58 17.72 -10.66
N PHE A 112 1.98 18.13 -9.54
CA PHE A 112 2.39 17.70 -8.21
C PHE A 112 2.27 16.18 -8.04
N ARG A 113 1.19 15.58 -8.56
CA ARG A 113 1.03 14.13 -8.57
C ARG A 113 2.12 13.43 -9.38
N MET A 114 2.38 13.89 -10.60
CA MET A 114 3.45 13.34 -11.44
C MET A 114 4.82 13.44 -10.75
N MET A 115 5.12 14.56 -10.10
CA MET A 115 6.38 14.74 -9.38
C MET A 115 6.53 13.75 -8.22
N LEU A 116 5.49 13.58 -7.40
CA LEU A 116 5.53 12.63 -6.29
C LEU A 116 5.60 11.17 -6.76
N GLU A 117 4.90 10.83 -7.84
CA GLU A 117 5.01 9.51 -8.48
C GLU A 117 6.44 9.26 -8.97
N PHE A 118 7.09 10.26 -9.57
CA PHE A 118 8.50 10.19 -9.97
C PHE A 118 9.44 9.99 -8.78
N TYR A 119 9.28 10.75 -7.68
CA TYR A 119 10.09 10.57 -6.47
C TYR A 119 9.96 9.16 -5.89
N VAL A 120 8.73 8.63 -5.81
CA VAL A 120 8.50 7.26 -5.32
C VAL A 120 9.12 6.23 -6.24
N ALA A 121 9.02 6.41 -7.56
CA ALA A 121 9.61 5.49 -8.53
C ALA A 121 11.14 5.41 -8.39
N VAL A 122 11.80 6.56 -8.23
CA VAL A 122 13.27 6.63 -8.03
C VAL A 122 13.68 5.93 -6.73
N VAL A 123 12.95 6.16 -5.64
CA VAL A 123 13.22 5.52 -4.35
C VAL A 123 13.05 4.00 -4.45
N ARG A 124 11.95 3.53 -5.04
CA ARG A 124 11.71 2.09 -5.22
C ARG A 124 12.79 1.42 -6.09
N MET A 125 13.26 2.12 -7.12
CA MET A 125 14.37 1.62 -7.95
C MET A 125 15.67 1.48 -7.15
N SER A 126 15.94 2.39 -6.21
CA SER A 126 17.13 2.30 -5.34
C SER A 126 17.08 1.11 -4.36
N GLU A 127 15.88 0.69 -3.95
CA GLU A 127 15.68 -0.46 -3.06
C GLU A 127 15.84 -1.79 -3.80
N ASP A 128 15.35 -1.93 -5.04
CA ASP A 128 15.42 -3.18 -5.84
C ASP A 128 16.87 -3.58 -6.21
N ILE A 129 17.81 -2.64 -6.21
CA ILE A 129 19.23 -2.90 -6.56
C ILE A 129 19.98 -3.60 -5.40
N HIS A 130 19.57 -3.41 -4.14
CA HIS A 130 20.25 -3.99 -2.98
C HIS A 130 19.94 -5.48 -2.75
N GLU A 131 18.89 -6.01 -3.39
CA GLU A 131 18.42 -7.39 -3.17
C GLU A 131 19.04 -8.40 -4.16
N ARG A 132 19.73 -7.94 -5.20
CA ARG A 132 20.25 -8.80 -6.29
C ARG A 132 21.73 -9.16 -6.22
N LEU A 133 22.46 -8.80 -5.17
CA LEU A 133 23.86 -9.20 -5.03
C LEU A 133 23.97 -10.56 -4.30
N PRO A 134 24.40 -11.65 -4.97
CA PRO A 134 24.71 -12.90 -4.30
C PRO A 134 25.89 -12.67 -3.34
N ARG A 135 25.73 -13.09 -2.08
CA ARG A 135 26.83 -13.12 -1.11
C ARG A 135 27.93 -14.04 -1.66
N SER A 136 29.05 -13.43 -2.04
CA SER A 136 30.33 -14.10 -2.31
C SER A 136 31.19 -14.03 -1.05
#